data_AF-A0A9X3PJD0-F1
#
_entry.id   AF-A0A9X3PJD0-F1
#
_cell.length_a   1.000
_cell.length_b   1.000
_cell.length_c   1.000
_cell.angle_alpha   90.00
_cell.angle_beta   90.00
_cell.angle_gamma   90.00
#
_symmetry.space_group_name_H-M   'P 1'
#
loop_
_entity.id
_entity.type
_entity.pdbx_description
1 polymer ?
#
loop_
_entity_poly.entity_id
_entity_poly.type
_entity_poly.pdbx_seq_one_letter_code
_entity_poly.pdbx_strand_id
1 'polypeptide(L)'
;MAITPLDRLLEYKMHLLTDSRQPRAYATWWQDLTTAAFSAWFFGGLILDVNAHARGWAETFFTWWHLAFYTGFFATAAWIAWIFVRAHRAEGRTGMSAVPHGYGPAVVGVPLFLVSGIADMIWHEVLGVEANLAILFSPSHLALAAGGVLIVAAPLLSAWRRAVLGAEPEPIPVEARMAAPALSLGYITTALVLFLAYLVPHTNPPQAVAAALKGPNVFEGFPVAGIMFTTVLVLALAVLMTGRFRLPLGFFTVAFAYPAIMVGAYTGFEYGGYVWIFLLSGAWLDFLIWLVRPELRRRRDLLVLAGAWAIPVWGAFLIATGADTGVWPAAEIGLGAPVVAAVVGGLFMLVVQPERRDYVPPVPVEPSPFDDVIARAKAMTANKPQE
;
A
#
# COMPACT_ATOMS: atom_id res chain seq x y z
N MET A 1 -46.27 -26.78 21.27
CA MET A 1 -45.08 -27.41 20.67
C MET A 1 -43.88 -27.05 21.54
N ALA A 2 -43.11 -28.04 22.00
CA ALA A 2 -41.91 -27.79 22.76
C ALA A 2 -40.80 -27.33 21.79
N ILE A 3 -40.20 -26.17 22.06
CA ILE A 3 -39.08 -25.62 21.28
C ILE A 3 -37.90 -26.58 21.39
N THR A 4 -37.44 -27.12 20.26
CA THR A 4 -36.34 -28.09 20.23
C THR A 4 -35.00 -27.38 20.51
N PRO A 5 -33.96 -28.11 20.94
CA PRO A 5 -32.61 -27.54 21.06
C PRO A 5 -32.09 -26.92 19.75
N LEU A 6 -32.49 -27.49 18.60
CA LEU A 6 -32.16 -26.96 17.27
C LEU A 6 -32.85 -25.61 17.04
N ASP A 7 -34.12 -25.48 17.43
CA ASP A 7 -34.88 -24.22 17.29
C ASP A 7 -34.25 -23.11 18.14
N ARG A 8 -33.84 -23.40 19.39
CA ARG A 8 -33.13 -22.41 20.22
C ARG A 8 -31.78 -21.99 19.63
N LEU A 9 -31.06 -22.93 19.03
CA LEU A 9 -29.79 -22.63 18.36
C LEU A 9 -30.02 -21.74 17.13
N LEU A 10 -31.05 -22.02 16.34
CA LEU A 10 -31.41 -21.24 15.16
C LEU A 10 -31.91 -19.85 15.55
N GLU A 11 -32.78 -19.73 16.55
CA GLU A 11 -33.24 -18.43 17.08
C GLU A 11 -32.07 -17.60 17.61
N TYR A 12 -31.17 -18.20 18.38
CA TYR A 12 -29.98 -17.52 18.88
C TYR A 12 -29.05 -17.05 17.75
N LYS A 13 -28.83 -17.90 16.74
CA LYS A 13 -28.06 -17.53 15.53
C LYS A 13 -28.72 -16.41 14.75
N MET A 14 -30.04 -16.45 14.58
CA MET A 14 -30.80 -15.39 13.91
C MET A 14 -30.73 -14.07 14.69
N HIS A 15 -30.74 -14.12 16.02
CA HIS A 15 -30.59 -12.94 16.86
C HIS A 15 -29.20 -12.28 16.70
N LEU A 16 -28.13 -13.07 16.59
CA LEU A 16 -26.77 -12.57 16.34
C LEU A 16 -26.63 -11.87 14.97
N LEU A 17 -27.35 -12.38 13.96
CA LEU A 17 -27.36 -11.80 12.61
C LEU A 17 -28.27 -10.58 12.51
N THR A 18 -29.27 -10.47 13.39
CA THR A 18 -30.17 -9.31 13.43
C THR A 18 -29.43 -8.10 13.97
N ASP A 19 -29.48 -6.99 13.24
CA ASP A 19 -28.81 -5.76 13.66
C ASP A 19 -29.49 -5.15 14.88
N SER A 20 -28.71 -4.95 15.96
CA SER A 20 -29.17 -4.28 17.18
C SER A 20 -29.53 -2.80 16.99
N ARG A 21 -29.19 -2.19 15.84
CA ARG A 21 -29.39 -0.77 15.49
C ARG A 21 -28.71 0.22 16.44
N GLN A 22 -27.73 -0.24 17.21
CA GLN A 22 -26.90 0.64 18.01
C GLN A 22 -25.94 1.44 17.10
N PRO A 23 -25.50 2.63 17.50
CA PRO A 23 -24.43 3.33 16.79
C PRO A 23 -23.18 2.46 16.69
N ARG A 24 -22.59 2.37 15.49
CA ARG A 24 -21.35 1.64 15.26
C ARG A 24 -20.20 2.34 15.97
N ALA A 25 -19.36 1.55 16.64
CA ALA A 25 -18.15 2.05 17.29
C ALA A 25 -16.99 2.22 16.30
N TYR A 26 -15.99 2.99 16.72
CA TYR A 26 -14.68 3.01 16.08
C TYR A 26 -13.75 2.01 16.75
N ALA A 27 -12.94 1.30 15.97
CA ALA A 27 -11.88 0.44 16.51
C ALA A 27 -10.78 1.32 17.10
N THR A 28 -10.45 1.15 18.37
CA THR A 28 -9.37 1.89 19.06
C THR A 28 -8.02 1.73 18.37
N TRP A 29 -7.08 2.65 18.63
CA TRP A 29 -5.75 2.64 18.00
C TRP A 29 -5.03 1.29 18.12
N TRP A 30 -5.13 0.64 19.27
CA TRP A 30 -4.46 -0.63 19.52
C TRP A 30 -5.16 -1.79 18.82
N GLN A 31 -6.48 -1.74 18.63
CA GLN A 31 -7.20 -2.74 17.83
C GLN A 31 -6.76 -2.68 16.37
N ASP A 32 -6.63 -1.47 15.83
CA ASP A 32 -6.11 -1.26 14.48
C ASP A 32 -4.65 -1.72 14.36
N LEU A 33 -3.81 -1.43 15.35
CA LEU A 33 -2.42 -1.89 15.37
C LEU A 33 -2.30 -3.41 15.51
N THR A 34 -3.11 -4.06 16.34
CA THR A 34 -3.15 -5.52 16.46
C THR A 34 -3.64 -6.17 15.17
N THR A 35 -4.65 -5.60 14.51
CA THR A 35 -5.09 -6.06 13.18
C THR A 35 -3.96 -5.95 12.16
N ALA A 36 -3.23 -4.82 12.17
CA ALA A 36 -2.06 -4.64 11.30
C ALA A 36 -0.95 -5.65 11.63
N ALA A 37 -0.69 -5.94 12.92
CA ALA A 37 0.32 -6.91 13.34
C ALA A 37 0.00 -8.35 12.90
N PHE A 38 -1.25 -8.80 13.02
CA PHE A 38 -1.66 -10.10 12.45
C PHE A 38 -1.62 -10.10 10.92
N SER A 39 -1.96 -8.97 10.29
CA SER A 39 -1.81 -8.79 8.84
C SER A 39 -0.34 -8.82 8.41
N ALA A 40 0.59 -8.40 9.27
CA ALA A 40 2.02 -8.47 9.06
C ALA A 40 2.51 -9.93 8.96
N TRP A 41 1.96 -10.83 9.77
CA TRP A 41 2.18 -12.27 9.65
C TRP A 41 1.57 -12.77 8.34
N PHE A 42 0.31 -12.47 8.09
CA PHE A 42 -0.40 -12.90 6.87
C PHE A 42 0.37 -12.52 5.59
N PHE A 43 0.67 -11.24 5.39
CA PHE A 43 1.41 -10.77 4.22
C PHE A 43 2.90 -11.11 4.26
N GLY A 44 3.46 -11.34 5.46
CA GLY A 44 4.82 -11.90 5.61
C GLY A 44 4.89 -13.32 5.05
N GLY A 45 3.89 -14.16 5.37
CA GLY A 45 3.76 -15.51 4.81
C GLY A 45 3.61 -15.48 3.28
N LEU A 46 2.82 -14.54 2.74
CA LEU A 46 2.71 -14.33 1.29
C LEU A 46 4.05 -14.00 0.63
N ILE A 47 4.84 -13.10 1.23
CA ILE A 47 6.18 -12.75 0.75
C ILE A 47 7.11 -13.98 0.77
N LEU A 48 7.06 -14.77 1.83
CA LEU A 48 7.87 -15.99 1.93
C LEU A 48 7.50 -17.00 0.84
N ASP A 49 6.21 -17.12 0.53
CA ASP A 49 5.71 -17.99 -0.51
C ASP A 49 6.16 -17.56 -1.92
N VAL A 50 6.03 -16.26 -2.23
CA VAL A 50 6.58 -15.70 -3.49
C VAL A 50 8.08 -15.96 -3.62
N ASN A 51 8.85 -15.77 -2.53
CA ASN A 51 10.28 -16.06 -2.52
C ASN A 51 10.58 -17.55 -2.74
N ALA A 52 9.77 -18.44 -2.19
CA ALA A 52 9.92 -19.88 -2.40
C ALA A 52 9.67 -20.26 -3.86
N HIS A 53 8.65 -19.68 -4.49
CA HIS A 53 8.40 -19.85 -5.92
C HIS A 53 9.56 -19.32 -6.78
N ALA A 54 10.08 -18.13 -6.49
CA ALA A 54 11.22 -17.55 -7.21
C ALA A 54 12.49 -18.43 -7.14
N ARG A 55 12.65 -19.18 -6.04
CA ARG A 55 13.79 -20.11 -5.82
C ARG A 55 13.52 -21.55 -6.28
N GLY A 56 12.32 -21.84 -6.77
CA GLY A 56 11.91 -23.20 -7.17
C GLY A 56 11.74 -24.17 -5.99
N TRP A 57 11.44 -23.68 -4.78
CA TRP A 57 11.27 -24.52 -3.58
C TRP A 57 9.83 -25.00 -3.36
N ALA A 58 8.86 -24.45 -4.08
CA ALA A 58 7.45 -24.77 -3.92
C ALA A 58 6.97 -25.68 -5.09
N GLU A 59 6.93 -26.99 -4.85
CA GLU A 59 6.52 -27.99 -5.86
C GLU A 59 5.10 -28.55 -5.67
N THR A 60 4.42 -28.24 -4.55
CA THR A 60 3.05 -28.68 -4.24
C THR A 60 2.27 -27.60 -3.49
N PHE A 61 0.96 -27.79 -3.28
CA PHE A 61 0.14 -26.87 -2.48
C PHE A 61 0.51 -26.88 -0.99
N PHE A 62 0.86 -28.03 -0.42
CA PHE A 62 1.19 -28.14 1.01
C PHE A 62 2.67 -27.89 1.26
N THR A 63 3.03 -26.63 1.48
CA THR A 63 4.41 -26.20 1.80
C THR A 63 4.47 -25.49 3.16
N TRP A 64 5.68 -25.36 3.72
CA TRP A 64 5.90 -24.56 4.92
C TRP A 64 5.54 -23.07 4.72
N TRP A 65 5.64 -22.58 3.48
CA TRP A 65 5.35 -21.20 3.11
C TRP A 65 3.85 -20.93 3.04
N HIS A 66 3.09 -21.84 2.42
CA HIS A 66 1.63 -21.85 2.49
C HIS A 66 1.15 -21.97 3.94
N LEU A 67 1.77 -22.84 4.75
CA LEU A 67 1.42 -22.94 6.17
C LEU A 67 1.58 -21.60 6.89
N ALA A 68 2.70 -20.89 6.69
CA ALA A 68 2.91 -19.57 7.27
C ALA A 68 1.87 -18.54 6.78
N PHE A 69 1.55 -18.56 5.48
CA PHE A 69 0.54 -17.68 4.88
C PHE A 69 -0.86 -17.91 5.43
N TYR A 70 -1.35 -19.15 5.41
CA TYR A 70 -2.70 -19.49 5.86
C TYR A 70 -2.85 -19.36 7.38
N THR A 71 -1.82 -19.66 8.18
CA THR A 71 -1.89 -19.44 9.63
C THR A 71 -1.94 -17.95 9.97
N GLY A 72 -1.22 -17.09 9.23
CA GLY A 72 -1.36 -15.64 9.35
C GLY A 72 -2.74 -15.13 8.97
N PHE A 73 -3.35 -15.69 7.91
CA PHE A 73 -4.75 -15.43 7.57
C PHE A 73 -5.70 -15.81 8.73
N PHE A 74 -5.59 -17.05 9.24
CA PHE A 74 -6.45 -17.52 10.33
C PHE A 74 -6.29 -16.70 11.59
N ALA A 75 -5.06 -16.28 11.94
CA ALA A 75 -4.80 -15.41 13.07
C ALA A 75 -5.49 -14.04 12.90
N THR A 76 -5.40 -13.45 11.70
CA THR A 76 -6.07 -12.18 11.36
C THR A 76 -7.59 -12.33 11.40
N ALA A 77 -8.14 -13.39 10.81
CA ALA A 77 -9.58 -13.66 10.80
C ALA A 77 -10.12 -13.91 12.22
N ALA A 78 -9.41 -14.70 13.04
CA ALA A 78 -9.77 -14.96 14.43
C ALA A 78 -9.74 -13.68 15.27
N TRP A 79 -8.76 -12.80 15.04
CA TRP A 79 -8.68 -11.49 15.69
C TRP A 79 -9.90 -10.61 15.35
N ILE A 80 -10.25 -10.50 14.07
CA ILE A 80 -11.41 -9.72 13.63
C ILE A 80 -12.71 -10.30 14.19
N ALA A 81 -12.86 -11.63 14.16
CA ALA A 81 -14.00 -12.31 14.77
C ALA A 81 -14.09 -12.06 16.28
N TRP A 82 -12.94 -12.04 16.97
CA TRP A 82 -12.88 -11.72 18.40
C TRP A 82 -13.37 -10.29 18.69
N ILE A 83 -13.03 -9.30 17.84
CA ILE A 83 -13.57 -7.93 17.98
C ILE A 83 -15.10 -7.95 17.97
N PHE A 84 -15.72 -8.70 17.05
CA PHE A 84 -17.19 -8.79 16.96
C PHE A 84 -17.80 -9.52 18.16
N VAL A 85 -17.19 -10.64 18.58
CA VAL A 85 -17.64 -11.40 19.76
C VAL A 85 -17.53 -10.55 21.02
N ARG A 86 -16.47 -9.75 21.15
CA ARG A 86 -16.30 -8.81 22.26
C ARG A 86 -17.37 -7.73 22.25
N ALA A 87 -17.65 -7.11 21.10
CA ALA A 87 -18.71 -6.09 20.96
C ALA A 87 -20.08 -6.67 21.36
N HIS A 88 -20.36 -7.92 20.99
CA HIS A 88 -21.57 -8.60 21.42
C HIS A 88 -21.61 -8.85 22.94
N ARG A 89 -20.55 -9.45 23.50
CA ARG A 89 -20.53 -9.85 24.93
C ARG A 89 -20.46 -8.67 25.89
N ALA A 90 -19.75 -7.61 25.53
CA ALA A 90 -19.53 -6.47 26.42
C ALA A 90 -20.60 -5.38 26.25
N GLU A 91 -21.15 -5.21 25.05
CA GLU A 91 -21.98 -4.05 24.70
C GLU A 91 -23.35 -4.44 24.12
N GLY A 92 -23.62 -5.75 23.98
CA GLY A 92 -24.88 -6.26 23.44
C GLY A 92 -25.09 -5.96 21.95
N ARG A 93 -24.03 -5.59 21.22
CA ARG A 93 -24.11 -5.26 19.79
C ARG A 93 -24.24 -6.52 18.93
N THR A 94 -25.13 -6.50 17.95
CA THR A 94 -25.34 -7.60 16.99
C THR A 94 -25.43 -7.06 15.56
N GLY A 95 -25.29 -7.94 14.56
CA GLY A 95 -25.29 -7.56 13.14
C GLY A 95 -24.23 -6.50 12.80
N MET A 96 -24.58 -5.55 11.94
CA MET A 96 -23.63 -4.53 11.47
C MET A 96 -23.23 -3.53 12.57
N SER A 97 -24.07 -3.35 13.60
CA SER A 97 -23.72 -2.54 14.78
C SER A 97 -22.48 -3.06 15.52
N ALA A 98 -22.21 -4.36 15.47
CA ALA A 98 -21.04 -4.99 16.11
C ALA A 98 -19.74 -4.79 15.31
N VAL A 99 -19.83 -4.37 14.05
CA VAL A 99 -18.68 -4.21 13.15
C VAL A 99 -18.14 -2.78 13.26
N PRO A 100 -16.90 -2.55 13.73
CA PRO A 100 -16.35 -1.21 13.81
C PRO A 100 -16.32 -0.49 12.46
N HIS A 101 -16.38 0.83 12.47
CA HIS A 101 -16.15 1.62 11.25
C HIS A 101 -14.81 1.24 10.61
N GLY A 102 -14.81 1.03 9.29
CA GLY A 102 -13.63 0.57 8.53
C GLY A 102 -13.53 -0.94 8.34
N TYR A 103 -14.06 -1.75 9.26
CA TYR A 103 -13.95 -3.23 9.22
C TYR A 103 -15.02 -3.93 8.38
N GLY A 104 -15.98 -3.16 7.83
CA GLY A 104 -17.05 -3.71 6.98
C GLY A 104 -16.54 -4.57 5.81
N PRO A 105 -15.58 -4.09 5.01
CA PRO A 105 -14.99 -4.89 3.93
C PRO A 105 -14.37 -6.21 4.41
N ALA A 106 -13.74 -6.25 5.58
CA ALA A 106 -13.15 -7.48 6.11
C ALA A 106 -14.19 -8.55 6.44
N VAL A 107 -15.44 -8.17 6.77
CA VAL A 107 -16.56 -9.11 6.95
C VAL A 107 -16.84 -9.91 5.67
N VAL A 108 -16.62 -9.30 4.50
CA VAL A 108 -16.74 -9.96 3.19
C VAL A 108 -15.42 -10.62 2.79
N GLY A 109 -14.30 -9.95 3.06
CA GLY A 109 -12.96 -10.41 2.69
C GLY A 109 -12.58 -11.73 3.34
N VAL A 110 -12.89 -11.94 4.62
CA VAL A 110 -12.59 -13.20 5.33
C VAL A 110 -13.25 -14.43 4.70
N PRO A 111 -14.58 -14.49 4.51
CA PRO A 111 -15.21 -15.65 3.87
C PRO A 111 -14.82 -15.78 2.40
N LEU A 112 -14.64 -14.67 1.66
CA LEU A 112 -14.16 -14.71 0.28
C LEU A 112 -12.78 -15.39 0.22
N PHE A 113 -11.83 -14.93 1.02
CA PHE A 113 -10.48 -15.50 1.06
C PHE A 113 -10.49 -16.99 1.42
N LEU A 114 -11.27 -17.37 2.44
CA LEU A 114 -11.38 -18.77 2.86
C LEU A 114 -11.90 -19.68 1.74
N VAL A 115 -12.99 -19.27 1.08
CA VAL A 115 -13.57 -20.04 -0.03
C VAL A 115 -12.61 -20.08 -1.21
N SER A 116 -11.96 -18.96 -1.52
CA SER A 116 -10.98 -18.88 -2.60
C SER A 116 -9.75 -19.74 -2.34
N GLY A 117 -9.28 -19.86 -1.09
CA GLY A 117 -8.15 -20.75 -0.75
C GLY A 117 -8.48 -22.23 -0.91
N ILE A 118 -9.73 -22.62 -0.63
CA ILE A 118 -10.21 -23.98 -0.91
C ILE A 118 -10.31 -24.20 -2.42
N ALA A 119 -10.84 -23.22 -3.16
CA ALA A 119 -10.92 -23.27 -4.62
C ALA A 119 -9.53 -23.34 -5.26
N ASP A 120 -8.55 -22.63 -4.70
CA ASP A 120 -7.15 -22.62 -5.11
C ASP A 120 -6.51 -24.00 -4.92
N MET A 121 -6.69 -24.61 -3.74
CA MET A 121 -6.26 -25.98 -3.48
C MET A 121 -6.83 -26.97 -4.52
N ILE A 122 -8.14 -26.90 -4.78
CA ILE A 122 -8.81 -27.75 -5.78
C ILE A 122 -8.24 -27.48 -7.18
N TRP A 123 -7.99 -26.21 -7.51
CA TRP A 123 -7.41 -25.81 -8.78
C TRP A 123 -6.04 -26.44 -8.99
N HIS A 124 -5.16 -26.37 -7.98
CA HIS A 124 -3.84 -27.00 -8.01
C HIS A 124 -3.90 -28.53 -8.16
N GLU A 125 -4.90 -29.19 -7.56
CA GLU A 125 -5.07 -30.65 -7.70
C GLU A 125 -5.60 -31.08 -9.07
N VAL A 126 -6.47 -30.26 -9.70
CA VAL A 126 -7.14 -30.63 -10.97
C VAL A 126 -6.40 -30.12 -12.20
N LEU A 127 -5.86 -28.90 -12.15
CA LEU A 127 -5.25 -28.20 -13.29
C LEU A 127 -3.74 -28.02 -13.15
N GLY A 128 -3.18 -28.34 -11.99
CA GLY A 128 -1.75 -28.17 -11.67
C GLY A 128 -1.41 -26.76 -11.18
N VAL A 129 -0.13 -26.53 -10.90
CA VAL A 129 0.41 -25.24 -10.46
C VAL A 129 0.69 -24.35 -11.66
N GLU A 130 0.08 -23.17 -11.73
CA GLU A 130 0.35 -22.22 -12.80
C GLU A 130 1.77 -21.63 -12.68
N ALA A 131 2.41 -21.42 -13.84
CA ALA A 131 3.74 -20.84 -13.93
C ALA A 131 3.73 -19.49 -14.64
N ASN A 132 4.79 -18.71 -14.40
CA ASN A 132 5.04 -17.43 -15.07
C ASN A 132 3.85 -16.46 -14.93
N LEU A 133 3.46 -15.80 -16.03
CA LEU A 133 2.38 -14.81 -16.03
C LEU A 133 1.02 -15.41 -15.64
N ALA A 134 0.78 -16.70 -15.92
CA ALA A 134 -0.53 -17.33 -15.71
C ALA A 134 -0.97 -17.33 -14.24
N ILE A 135 -0.01 -17.41 -13.29
CA ILE A 135 -0.29 -17.39 -11.84
C ILE A 135 -1.02 -16.11 -11.41
N LEU A 136 -0.76 -14.98 -12.08
CA LEU A 136 -1.34 -13.68 -11.72
C LEU A 136 -2.80 -13.52 -12.23
N PHE A 137 -3.27 -14.41 -13.10
CA PHE A 137 -4.59 -14.34 -13.73
C PHE A 137 -5.51 -15.51 -13.38
N SER A 138 -5.04 -16.42 -12.53
CA SER A 138 -5.86 -17.52 -12.04
C SER A 138 -7.06 -16.99 -11.23
N PRO A 139 -8.29 -17.47 -11.49
CA PRO A 139 -9.48 -16.98 -10.79
C PRO A 139 -9.41 -17.11 -9.27
N SER A 140 -8.80 -18.19 -8.76
CA SER A 140 -8.63 -18.42 -7.32
C SER A 140 -7.66 -17.40 -6.71
N HIS A 141 -6.50 -17.19 -7.33
CA HIS A 141 -5.51 -16.19 -6.92
C HIS A 141 -6.08 -14.77 -6.93
N LEU A 142 -6.85 -14.39 -7.96
CA LEU A 142 -7.50 -13.08 -8.03
C LEU A 142 -8.52 -12.88 -6.91
N ALA A 143 -9.29 -13.92 -6.58
CA ALA A 143 -10.26 -13.87 -5.50
C ALA A 143 -9.59 -13.88 -4.11
N LEU A 144 -8.48 -14.61 -3.94
CA LEU A 144 -7.60 -14.54 -2.77
C LEU A 144 -7.02 -13.13 -2.61
N ALA A 145 -6.53 -12.51 -3.69
CA ALA A 145 -6.00 -11.15 -3.66
C ALA A 145 -7.08 -10.14 -3.23
N ALA A 146 -8.27 -10.23 -3.84
CA ALA A 146 -9.39 -9.37 -3.50
C ALA A 146 -9.80 -9.55 -2.03
N GLY A 147 -9.99 -10.79 -1.57
CA GLY A 147 -10.33 -11.09 -0.18
C GLY A 147 -9.27 -10.59 0.80
N GLY A 148 -7.99 -10.86 0.50
CA GLY A 148 -6.85 -10.42 1.30
C GLY A 148 -6.77 -8.90 1.42
N VAL A 149 -6.92 -8.17 0.32
CA VAL A 149 -6.95 -6.71 0.28
C VAL A 149 -8.12 -6.16 1.11
N LEU A 150 -9.32 -6.72 0.99
CA LEU A 150 -10.48 -6.29 1.79
C LEU A 150 -10.26 -6.48 3.31
N ILE A 151 -9.50 -7.50 3.71
CA ILE A 151 -9.13 -7.76 5.11
C ILE A 151 -8.11 -6.72 5.57
N VAL A 152 -6.96 -6.62 4.90
CA VAL A 152 -5.83 -5.80 5.37
C VAL A 152 -6.06 -4.30 5.20
N ALA A 153 -7.06 -3.89 4.41
CA ALA A 153 -7.49 -2.50 4.30
C ALA A 153 -8.20 -1.98 5.56
N ALA A 154 -8.61 -2.86 6.49
CA ALA A 154 -9.44 -2.45 7.64
C ALA A 154 -8.83 -1.31 8.48
N PRO A 155 -7.53 -1.31 8.87
CA PRO A 155 -6.95 -0.20 9.64
C PRO A 155 -6.92 1.12 8.85
N LEU A 156 -6.56 1.10 7.56
CA LEU A 156 -6.59 2.30 6.71
C LEU A 156 -8.01 2.86 6.57
N LEU A 157 -9.00 1.98 6.35
CA LEU A 157 -10.40 2.37 6.23
C LEU A 157 -11.00 2.82 7.57
N SER A 158 -10.52 2.30 8.70
CA SER A 158 -10.87 2.77 10.05
C SER A 158 -10.45 4.23 10.22
N ALA A 159 -9.17 4.54 9.95
CA ALA A 159 -8.65 5.90 9.99
C ALA A 159 -9.38 6.83 9.00
N TRP A 160 -9.67 6.36 7.79
CA TRP A 160 -10.44 7.12 6.81
C TRP A 160 -11.84 7.46 7.32
N ARG A 161 -12.57 6.47 7.87
CA ARG A 161 -13.92 6.70 8.40
C ARG A 161 -13.92 7.69 9.55
N ARG A 162 -12.92 7.63 10.45
CA ARG A 162 -12.74 8.62 11.52
C ARG A 162 -12.58 10.03 10.97
N ALA A 163 -11.74 10.22 9.95
CA ALA A 163 -11.52 11.53 9.32
C ALA A 163 -12.78 12.07 8.62
N VAL A 164 -13.52 11.21 7.91
CA VAL A 164 -14.76 11.62 7.20
C VAL A 164 -15.89 11.96 8.15
N LEU A 165 -16.02 11.22 9.25
CA LEU A 165 -17.09 11.41 10.23
C LEU A 165 -16.75 12.44 11.32
N GLY A 166 -15.57 13.07 11.24
CA GLY A 166 -15.15 14.09 12.21
C GLY A 166 -14.95 13.53 13.62
N ALA A 167 -14.54 12.27 13.75
CA ALA A 167 -14.29 11.67 15.06
C ALA A 167 -13.06 12.31 15.72
N GLU A 168 -13.19 12.65 17.01
CA GLU A 168 -12.07 13.19 17.78
C GLU A 168 -10.87 12.20 17.78
N PRO A 169 -9.64 12.68 17.48
CA PRO A 169 -8.46 11.84 17.52
C PRO A 169 -8.21 11.31 18.94
N GLU A 170 -7.82 10.04 19.05
CA GLU A 170 -7.39 9.48 20.33
C GLU A 170 -6.14 10.22 20.86
N PRO A 171 -6.02 10.45 22.19
CA PRO A 171 -4.99 11.31 22.81
C PRO A 171 -3.62 10.61 22.89
N ILE A 172 -3.11 10.17 21.75
CA ILE A 172 -1.80 9.54 21.56
C ILE A 172 -1.03 10.26 20.43
N PRO A 173 0.28 10.06 20.26
CA PRO A 173 1.05 10.68 19.19
C PRO A 173 0.52 10.31 17.78
N VAL A 174 0.70 11.20 16.80
CA VAL A 174 0.18 11.00 15.44
C VAL A 174 0.88 9.83 14.74
N GLU A 175 2.14 9.60 15.07
CA GLU A 175 2.98 8.49 14.61
C GLU A 175 2.34 7.16 14.99
N ALA A 176 1.94 7.02 16.26
CA ALA A 176 1.28 5.82 16.76
C ALA A 176 -0.11 5.61 16.12
N ARG A 177 -0.89 6.69 15.92
CA ARG A 177 -2.19 6.61 15.22
C ARG A 177 -2.06 6.19 13.75
N MET A 178 -0.99 6.64 13.08
CA MET A 178 -0.81 6.43 11.64
C MET A 178 0.00 5.18 11.31
N ALA A 179 0.60 4.51 12.30
CA ALA A 179 1.33 3.26 12.12
C ALA A 179 0.48 2.15 11.47
N ALA A 180 -0.73 1.89 12.00
CA ALA A 180 -1.60 0.85 11.46
C ALA A 180 -2.14 1.18 10.06
N PRO A 181 -2.60 2.42 9.77
CA PRO A 181 -2.91 2.85 8.41
C PRO A 181 -1.72 2.79 7.42
N ALA A 182 -0.50 3.11 7.87
CA ALA A 182 0.70 3.01 7.03
C ALA A 182 1.00 1.56 6.66
N LEU A 183 0.99 0.65 7.63
CA LEU A 183 1.17 -0.79 7.40
C LEU A 183 0.07 -1.33 6.48
N SER A 184 -1.18 -0.97 6.73
CA SER A 184 -2.33 -1.34 5.91
C SER A 184 -2.18 -0.89 4.45
N LEU A 185 -1.75 0.36 4.22
CA LEU A 185 -1.42 0.85 2.89
C LEU A 185 -0.28 0.03 2.25
N GLY A 186 0.73 -0.34 3.04
CA GLY A 186 1.82 -1.19 2.60
C GLY A 186 1.36 -2.57 2.16
N TYR A 187 0.50 -3.24 2.91
CA TYR A 187 -0.05 -4.55 2.52
C TYR A 187 -0.87 -4.46 1.22
N ILE A 188 -1.71 -3.44 1.07
CA ILE A 188 -2.44 -3.21 -0.19
C ILE A 188 -1.45 -3.01 -1.35
N THR A 189 -0.42 -2.20 -1.13
CA THR A 189 0.61 -1.93 -2.16
C THR A 189 1.42 -3.19 -2.48
N THR A 190 1.69 -4.06 -1.50
CA THR A 190 2.31 -5.37 -1.70
C THR A 190 1.48 -6.27 -2.60
N ALA A 191 0.16 -6.31 -2.41
CA ALA A 191 -0.73 -7.05 -3.32
C ALA A 191 -0.67 -6.49 -4.74
N LEU A 192 -0.60 -5.16 -4.90
CA LEU A 192 -0.43 -4.53 -6.21
C LEU A 192 0.93 -4.85 -6.85
N VAL A 193 2.02 -4.84 -6.07
CA VAL A 193 3.35 -5.24 -6.55
C VAL A 193 3.35 -6.69 -7.03
N LEU A 194 2.69 -7.60 -6.30
CA LEU A 194 2.53 -8.99 -6.71
C LEU A 194 1.73 -9.11 -8.01
N PHE A 195 0.48 -8.66 -8.03
CA PHE A 195 -0.39 -8.89 -9.19
C PHE A 195 -0.03 -8.05 -10.42
N LEU A 196 0.75 -6.98 -10.26
CA LEU A 196 1.20 -6.09 -11.33
C LEU A 196 2.73 -6.08 -11.47
N ALA A 197 3.43 -7.15 -11.07
CA ALA A 197 4.89 -7.23 -11.11
C ALA A 197 5.47 -6.93 -12.52
N TYR A 198 4.74 -7.29 -13.58
CA TYR A 198 5.12 -6.95 -14.96
C TYR A 198 5.12 -5.44 -15.28
N LEU A 199 4.57 -4.60 -14.40
CA LEU A 199 4.62 -3.13 -14.45
C LEU A 199 5.48 -2.52 -13.33
N VAL A 200 6.19 -3.34 -12.55
CA VAL A 200 7.08 -2.88 -11.48
C VAL A 200 8.52 -3.29 -11.83
N PRO A 201 9.34 -2.39 -12.42
CA PRO A 201 10.68 -2.74 -12.91
C PRO A 201 11.58 -3.38 -11.85
N HIS A 202 11.35 -3.07 -10.58
CA HIS A 202 12.10 -3.59 -9.44
C HIS A 202 11.92 -5.10 -9.23
N THR A 203 10.86 -5.73 -9.74
CA THR A 203 10.64 -7.19 -9.60
C THR A 203 11.38 -8.01 -10.68
N ASN A 204 12.17 -7.37 -11.54
CA ASN A 204 12.88 -8.02 -12.64
C ASN A 204 14.39 -8.10 -12.34
N PRO A 205 15.10 -9.14 -12.84
CA PRO A 205 16.55 -9.18 -12.77
C PRO A 205 17.19 -7.95 -13.44
N PRO A 206 18.21 -7.32 -12.84
CA PRO A 206 18.90 -6.18 -13.43
C PRO A 206 19.39 -6.42 -14.85
N GLN A 207 19.86 -7.63 -15.17
CA GLN A 207 20.33 -7.99 -16.51
C GLN A 207 19.23 -7.91 -17.56
N ALA A 208 18.01 -8.35 -17.21
CA ALA A 208 16.84 -8.26 -18.08
C ALA A 208 16.43 -6.79 -18.30
N VAL A 209 16.39 -6.01 -17.22
CA VAL A 209 16.11 -4.57 -17.29
C VAL A 209 17.15 -3.84 -18.16
N ALA A 210 18.44 -4.10 -17.93
CA ALA A 210 19.53 -3.47 -18.67
C ALA A 210 19.50 -3.81 -20.16
N ALA A 211 19.25 -5.09 -20.49
CA ALA A 211 19.12 -5.54 -21.88
C ALA A 211 17.99 -4.81 -22.62
N ALA A 212 16.82 -4.68 -21.97
CA ALA A 212 15.66 -4.01 -22.54
C ALA A 212 15.83 -2.48 -22.68
N LEU A 213 16.66 -1.85 -21.86
CA LEU A 213 16.93 -0.40 -21.93
C LEU A 213 18.12 -0.02 -22.81
N LYS A 214 18.85 -0.99 -23.38
CA LYS A 214 20.11 -0.76 -24.13
C LYS A 214 19.93 -0.08 -25.50
N GLY A 215 18.76 -0.15 -26.13
CA GLY A 215 18.49 0.47 -27.45
C GLY A 215 18.37 -0.54 -28.61
N PRO A 216 18.45 -0.07 -29.89
CA PRO A 216 17.42 -0.26 -30.93
C PRO A 216 17.21 -1.67 -31.50
N ASN A 217 17.93 -2.69 -31.03
CA ASN A 217 17.78 -4.07 -31.50
C ASN A 217 16.86 -4.92 -30.61
N VAL A 218 16.37 -4.36 -29.50
CA VAL A 218 15.39 -4.97 -28.58
C VAL A 218 14.44 -3.86 -28.13
N PHE A 219 13.40 -3.58 -28.91
CA PHE A 219 12.42 -2.54 -28.57
C PHE A 219 11.41 -3.10 -27.55
N GLU A 220 11.83 -3.20 -26.30
CA GLU A 220 10.95 -3.58 -25.20
C GLU A 220 10.46 -2.33 -24.48
N GLY A 221 9.27 -1.84 -24.86
CA GLY A 221 8.64 -0.70 -24.20
C GLY A 221 8.19 -0.98 -22.75
N PHE A 222 8.23 -2.25 -22.31
CA PHE A 222 7.70 -2.70 -21.03
C PHE A 222 8.41 -2.10 -19.81
N PRO A 223 9.76 -2.08 -19.70
CA PRO A 223 10.41 -1.46 -18.56
C PRO A 223 10.12 0.04 -18.46
N VAL A 224 10.11 0.75 -19.60
CA VAL A 224 9.75 2.18 -19.63
C VAL A 224 8.30 2.39 -19.20
N ALA A 225 7.37 1.55 -19.65
CA ALA A 225 5.98 1.58 -19.19
C ALA A 225 5.87 1.30 -17.68
N GLY A 226 6.66 0.36 -17.15
CA GLY A 226 6.72 0.06 -15.73
C GLY A 226 7.27 1.23 -14.89
N ILE A 227 8.25 1.98 -15.42
CA ILE A 227 8.73 3.24 -14.80
C ILE A 227 7.58 4.24 -14.69
N MET A 228 6.80 4.42 -15.76
CA MET A 228 5.65 5.33 -15.74
C MET A 228 4.57 4.87 -14.75
N PHE A 229 4.21 3.58 -14.81
CA PHE A 229 3.18 3.00 -13.95
C PHE A 229 3.55 3.11 -12.47
N THR A 230 4.76 2.70 -12.11
CA THR A 230 5.25 2.75 -10.72
C THR A 230 5.28 4.20 -10.22
N THR A 231 5.63 5.16 -11.07
CA THR A 231 5.57 6.58 -10.73
C THR A 231 4.15 7.04 -10.44
N VAL A 232 3.21 6.75 -11.35
CA VAL A 232 1.80 7.12 -11.15
C VAL A 232 1.25 6.46 -9.89
N LEU A 233 1.55 5.19 -9.65
CA LEU A 233 1.13 4.46 -8.45
C LEU A 233 1.62 5.18 -7.18
N VAL A 234 2.92 5.42 -7.03
CA VAL A 234 3.50 6.07 -5.84
C VAL A 234 2.92 7.47 -5.63
N LEU A 235 2.86 8.26 -6.70
CA LEU A 235 2.37 9.63 -6.65
C LEU A 235 0.85 9.70 -6.41
N ALA A 236 0.08 8.71 -6.87
CA ALA A 236 -1.34 8.57 -6.54
C ALA A 236 -1.56 8.30 -5.06
N LEU A 237 -0.78 7.37 -4.48
CA LEU A 237 -0.82 7.11 -3.04
C LEU A 237 -0.44 8.37 -2.24
N ALA A 238 0.59 9.09 -2.69
CA ALA A 238 1.00 10.35 -2.06
C ALA A 238 -0.14 11.37 -2.00
N VAL A 239 -0.75 11.69 -3.14
CA VAL A 239 -1.87 12.65 -3.25
C VAL A 239 -3.11 12.17 -2.50
N LEU A 240 -3.45 10.89 -2.58
CA LEU A 240 -4.61 10.34 -1.90
C LEU A 240 -4.50 10.52 -0.38
N MET A 241 -3.33 10.19 0.18
CA MET A 241 -3.09 10.16 1.62
C MET A 241 -2.86 11.55 2.21
N THR A 242 -2.03 12.37 1.58
CA THR A 242 -1.79 13.76 2.04
C THR A 242 -3.02 14.66 1.89
N GLY A 243 -3.96 14.32 1.00
CA GLY A 243 -5.23 15.04 0.86
C GLY A 243 -6.27 14.72 1.93
N ARG A 244 -6.05 13.66 2.72
CA ARG A 244 -7.00 13.18 3.73
C ARG A 244 -6.46 13.28 5.14
N PHE A 245 -5.15 13.10 5.30
CA PHE A 245 -4.52 12.96 6.60
C PHE A 245 -3.35 13.94 6.73
N ARG A 246 -3.10 14.38 7.96
CA ARG A 246 -1.81 14.95 8.33
C ARG A 246 -0.87 13.78 8.63
N LEU A 247 0.02 13.50 7.70
CA LEU A 247 0.92 12.36 7.78
C LEU A 247 2.17 12.73 8.61
N PRO A 248 2.59 11.88 9.56
CA PRO A 248 3.89 12.03 10.21
C PRO A 248 5.03 11.73 9.23
N LEU A 249 6.22 12.27 9.51
CA LEU A 249 7.44 11.85 8.83
C LEU A 249 7.65 10.34 9.06
N GLY A 250 7.95 9.59 7.99
CA GLY A 250 8.13 8.13 8.04
C GLY A 250 6.89 7.31 7.68
N PHE A 251 5.75 7.96 7.37
CA PHE A 251 4.52 7.27 6.97
C PHE A 251 4.73 6.41 5.71
N PHE A 252 5.30 6.99 4.65
CA PHE A 252 5.55 6.26 3.41
C PHE A 252 6.71 5.29 3.53
N THR A 253 7.69 5.57 4.39
CA THR A 253 8.77 4.63 4.73
C THR A 253 8.18 3.32 5.29
N VAL A 254 7.26 3.41 6.25
CA VAL A 254 6.56 2.24 6.81
C VAL A 254 5.67 1.58 5.77
N ALA A 255 4.90 2.37 5.00
CA ALA A 255 4.05 1.83 3.94
C ALA A 255 4.86 1.13 2.83
N PHE A 256 6.10 1.53 2.57
CA PHE A 256 6.91 0.98 1.49
C PHE A 256 7.74 -0.23 1.93
N ALA A 257 7.78 -0.56 3.23
CA ALA A 257 8.55 -1.68 3.77
C ALA A 257 8.14 -3.03 3.15
N TYR A 258 6.87 -3.40 3.25
CA TYR A 258 6.37 -4.67 2.70
C TYR A 258 6.44 -4.76 1.17
N PRO A 259 6.06 -3.74 0.37
CA PRO A 259 6.20 -3.83 -1.08
C PRO A 259 7.66 -3.86 -1.53
N ALA A 260 8.59 -3.19 -0.82
CA ALA A 260 10.02 -3.30 -1.10
C ALA A 260 10.56 -4.71 -0.82
N ILE A 261 10.11 -5.36 0.26
CA ILE A 261 10.48 -6.75 0.55
C ILE A 261 9.88 -7.70 -0.50
N MET A 262 8.64 -7.47 -0.92
CA MET A 262 7.99 -8.24 -2.00
C MET A 262 8.77 -8.14 -3.31
N VAL A 263 9.25 -6.94 -3.67
CA VAL A 263 10.16 -6.73 -4.79
C VAL A 263 11.37 -7.67 -4.73
N GLY A 264 11.98 -7.82 -3.56
CA GLY A 264 13.09 -8.76 -3.36
C GLY A 264 12.68 -10.22 -3.48
N ALA A 265 11.53 -10.57 -2.91
CA ALA A 265 10.99 -11.94 -2.97
C ALA A 265 10.81 -12.44 -4.41
N TYR A 266 10.40 -11.58 -5.34
CA TYR A 266 10.25 -11.90 -6.76
C TYR A 266 11.50 -12.47 -7.42
N THR A 267 12.68 -12.05 -6.95
CA THR A 267 13.97 -12.48 -7.49
C THR A 267 14.75 -13.31 -6.48
N GLY A 268 14.07 -13.92 -5.49
CA GLY A 268 14.73 -14.70 -4.45
C GLY A 268 15.72 -13.91 -3.58
N PHE A 269 15.60 -12.58 -3.51
CA PHE A 269 16.53 -11.63 -2.89
C PHE A 269 17.93 -11.57 -3.51
N GLU A 270 18.12 -12.03 -4.75
CA GLU A 270 19.41 -11.93 -5.44
C GLU A 270 19.87 -10.48 -5.65
N TYR A 271 18.94 -9.54 -5.85
CA TYR A 271 19.23 -8.15 -6.19
C TYR A 271 18.74 -7.17 -5.12
N GLY A 272 19.37 -7.23 -3.94
CA GLY A 272 19.01 -6.41 -2.78
C GLY A 272 19.06 -4.89 -3.01
N GLY A 273 19.80 -4.43 -4.01
CA GLY A 273 19.85 -3.01 -4.38
C GLY A 273 18.47 -2.43 -4.74
N TYR A 274 17.64 -3.18 -5.47
CA TYR A 274 16.28 -2.74 -5.83
C TYR A 274 15.35 -2.67 -4.62
N VAL A 275 15.50 -3.57 -3.65
CA VAL A 275 14.77 -3.53 -2.37
C VAL A 275 15.07 -2.21 -1.64
N TRP A 276 16.36 -1.86 -1.52
CA TRP A 276 16.77 -0.63 -0.85
C TRP A 276 16.32 0.62 -1.61
N ILE A 277 16.44 0.65 -2.94
CA ILE A 277 15.96 1.79 -3.73
C ILE A 277 14.46 2.00 -3.54
N PHE A 278 13.66 0.93 -3.60
CA PHE A 278 12.22 1.04 -3.41
C PHE A 278 11.88 1.54 -1.99
N LEU A 279 12.50 0.97 -0.96
CA LEU A 279 12.28 1.40 0.43
C LEU A 279 12.70 2.87 0.65
N LEU A 280 13.89 3.24 0.19
CA LEU A 280 14.42 4.60 0.32
C LEU A 280 13.61 5.61 -0.50
N SER A 281 12.93 5.19 -1.57
CA SER A 281 12.00 6.06 -2.31
C SER A 281 10.79 6.50 -1.47
N GLY A 282 10.36 5.68 -0.50
CA GLY A 282 9.32 6.02 0.47
C GLY A 282 9.82 7.03 1.51
N ALA A 283 11.03 6.84 2.03
CA ALA A 283 11.68 7.81 2.92
C ALA A 283 11.95 9.15 2.21
N TRP A 284 12.36 9.09 0.94
CA TRP A 284 12.51 10.27 0.11
C TRP A 284 11.17 10.98 -0.10
N LEU A 285 10.09 10.24 -0.32
CA LEU A 285 8.74 10.81 -0.43
C LEU A 285 8.29 11.48 0.87
N ASP A 286 8.53 10.86 2.03
CA ASP A 286 8.26 11.48 3.33
C ASP A 286 9.02 12.80 3.49
N PHE A 287 10.31 12.81 3.14
CA PHE A 287 11.15 14.03 3.17
C PHE A 287 10.62 15.11 2.23
N LEU A 288 10.26 14.75 0.99
CA LEU A 288 9.71 15.71 0.02
C LEU A 288 8.37 16.28 0.47
N ILE A 289 7.49 15.46 1.06
CA ILE A 289 6.21 15.92 1.60
C ILE A 289 6.43 16.84 2.79
N TRP A 290 7.36 16.51 3.69
CA TRP A 290 7.72 17.38 4.80
C TRP A 290 8.33 18.71 4.32
N LEU A 291 9.18 18.67 3.30
CA LEU A 291 9.91 19.81 2.75
C LEU A 291 8.99 20.75 1.95
N VAL A 292 8.30 20.21 0.95
CA VAL A 292 7.44 20.98 0.04
C VAL A 292 6.16 21.39 0.76
N ARG A 293 5.77 20.64 1.81
CA ARG A 293 4.45 20.68 2.44
C ARG A 293 3.40 20.86 1.36
N PRO A 294 3.31 19.92 0.39
CA PRO A 294 2.33 20.03 -0.64
C PRO A 294 1.01 19.90 0.09
N GLU A 295 0.39 21.02 0.44
CA GLU A 295 -0.97 21.06 0.97
C GLU A 295 -1.97 20.56 -0.09
N LEU A 296 -1.47 19.96 -1.19
CA LEU A 296 -2.15 19.55 -2.40
C LEU A 296 -3.09 20.64 -2.91
N ARG A 297 -2.67 21.90 -2.80
CA ARG A 297 -3.47 23.07 -3.19
C ARG A 297 -2.85 23.85 -4.35
N ARG A 298 -1.52 23.98 -4.40
CA ARG A 298 -0.85 24.72 -5.47
C ARG A 298 -0.34 23.75 -6.53
N ARG A 299 -0.74 23.99 -7.78
CA ARG A 299 -0.31 23.21 -8.96
C ARG A 299 1.22 23.08 -9.04
N ARG A 300 1.94 24.14 -8.68
CA ARG A 300 3.40 24.16 -8.65
C ARG A 300 3.98 23.11 -7.70
N ASP A 301 3.42 22.95 -6.51
CA ASP A 301 3.94 22.05 -5.48
C ASP A 301 3.78 20.58 -5.91
N LEU A 302 2.69 20.26 -6.62
CA LEU A 302 2.47 18.94 -7.20
C LEU A 302 3.48 18.62 -8.31
N LEU A 303 3.76 19.58 -9.20
CA LEU A 303 4.76 19.42 -10.25
C LEU A 303 6.18 19.30 -9.68
N VAL A 304 6.51 20.09 -8.66
CA VAL A 304 7.79 20.01 -7.95
C VAL A 304 7.94 18.66 -7.27
N LEU A 305 6.90 18.18 -6.57
CA LEU A 305 6.92 16.86 -5.93
C LEU A 305 7.11 15.74 -6.96
N ALA A 306 6.38 15.77 -8.07
CA ALA A 306 6.49 14.76 -9.13
C ALA A 306 7.90 14.72 -9.75
N GLY A 307 8.48 15.88 -10.07
CA GLY A 307 9.85 15.97 -10.58
C GLY A 307 10.91 15.57 -9.56
N ALA A 308 10.80 16.08 -8.33
CA ALA A 308 11.76 15.82 -7.26
C ALA A 308 11.72 14.37 -6.75
N TRP A 309 10.60 13.67 -6.92
CA TRP A 309 10.52 12.24 -6.63
C TRP A 309 11.01 11.39 -7.82
N ALA A 310 10.44 11.59 -9.01
CA ALA A 310 10.68 10.68 -10.13
C ALA A 310 12.12 10.73 -10.65
N ILE A 311 12.71 11.93 -10.80
CA ILE A 311 14.04 12.05 -11.40
C ILE A 311 15.12 11.38 -10.53
N PRO A 312 15.23 11.67 -9.22
CA PRO A 312 16.24 11.03 -8.37
C PRO A 312 16.02 9.53 -8.19
N VAL A 313 14.76 9.08 -8.01
CA VAL A 313 14.46 7.66 -7.78
C VAL A 313 14.79 6.82 -9.01
N TRP A 314 14.36 7.26 -10.21
CA TRP A 314 14.69 6.53 -11.43
C TRP A 314 16.15 6.69 -11.85
N GLY A 315 16.77 7.83 -11.57
CA GLY A 315 18.21 7.99 -11.72
C GLY A 315 18.97 6.96 -10.87
N ALA A 316 18.61 6.83 -9.58
CA ALA A 316 19.20 5.84 -8.69
C ALA A 316 18.95 4.40 -9.16
N PHE A 317 17.73 4.09 -9.61
CA PHE A 317 17.39 2.79 -10.20
C PHE A 317 18.28 2.46 -11.40
N LEU A 318 18.35 3.34 -12.39
CA LEU A 318 19.14 3.14 -13.61
C LEU A 318 20.65 3.06 -13.34
N ILE A 319 21.15 3.86 -12.39
CA ILE A 319 22.55 3.80 -11.94
C ILE A 319 22.83 2.45 -11.28
N ALA A 320 21.94 1.98 -10.40
CA ALA A 320 22.10 0.67 -9.77
C ALA A 320 22.07 -0.47 -10.81
N THR A 321 21.14 -0.42 -11.78
CA THR A 321 21.08 -1.37 -12.90
C THR A 321 22.37 -1.37 -13.72
N GLY A 322 22.87 -0.20 -14.11
CA GLY A 322 24.08 -0.07 -14.92
C GLY A 322 25.35 -0.49 -14.17
N ALA A 323 25.43 -0.18 -12.88
CA ALA A 323 26.55 -0.56 -12.03
C ALA A 323 26.61 -2.07 -11.76
N ASP A 324 25.46 -2.72 -11.56
CA ASP A 324 25.37 -4.17 -11.33
C ASP A 324 25.69 -4.98 -12.59
N THR A 325 25.20 -4.52 -13.75
CA THR A 325 25.27 -5.28 -15.00
C THR A 325 26.42 -4.90 -15.93
N GLY A 326 27.04 -3.72 -15.73
CA GLY A 326 27.96 -3.12 -16.70
C GLY A 326 27.30 -2.64 -17.99
N VAL A 327 25.97 -2.75 -18.11
CA VAL A 327 25.19 -2.34 -19.29
C VAL A 327 24.37 -1.10 -18.96
N TRP A 328 24.70 -0.01 -19.63
CA TRP A 328 24.01 1.27 -19.46
C TRP A 328 22.85 1.42 -20.44
N PRO A 329 21.77 2.12 -20.04
CA PRO A 329 20.66 2.42 -20.94
C PRO A 329 21.14 3.29 -22.10
N ALA A 330 20.42 3.22 -23.24
CA ALA A 330 20.59 4.21 -24.31
C ALA A 330 20.44 5.63 -23.74
N ALA A 331 21.22 6.59 -24.21
CA ALA A 331 21.29 7.94 -23.62
C ALA A 331 19.91 8.62 -23.60
N GLU A 332 19.14 8.45 -24.67
CA GLU A 332 17.77 8.97 -24.80
C GLU A 332 16.83 8.38 -23.76
N ILE A 333 16.97 7.08 -23.46
CA ILE A 333 16.16 6.39 -22.46
C ILE A 333 16.63 6.79 -21.06
N GLY A 334 17.93 6.74 -20.79
CA GLY A 334 18.48 7.03 -19.47
C GLY A 334 18.18 8.45 -18.97
N LEU A 335 18.23 9.44 -19.88
CA LEU A 335 17.89 10.83 -19.56
C LEU A 335 16.38 11.10 -19.69
N GLY A 336 15.71 10.48 -20.67
CA GLY A 336 14.32 10.75 -21.00
C GLY A 336 13.31 10.10 -20.07
N ALA A 337 13.49 8.81 -19.70
CA ALA A 337 12.50 8.09 -18.90
C ALA A 337 12.21 8.76 -17.54
N PRO A 338 13.21 9.17 -16.73
CA PRO A 338 12.95 9.85 -15.47
C PRO A 338 12.17 11.17 -15.65
N VAL A 339 12.41 11.90 -16.74
CA VAL A 339 11.70 13.16 -17.06
C VAL A 339 10.27 12.88 -17.50
N VAL A 340 10.05 11.90 -18.37
CA VAL A 340 8.69 11.51 -18.80
C VAL A 340 7.88 11.00 -17.61
N ALA A 341 8.50 10.23 -16.70
CA ALA A 341 7.88 9.77 -15.46
C ALA A 341 7.41 10.95 -14.58
N ALA A 342 8.26 11.97 -14.42
CA ALA A 342 7.89 13.20 -13.71
C ALA A 342 6.70 13.92 -14.37
N VAL A 343 6.68 14.02 -15.70
CA VAL A 343 5.59 14.67 -16.43
C VAL A 343 4.28 13.89 -16.30
N VAL A 344 4.30 12.58 -16.55
CA VAL A 344 3.11 11.71 -16.46
C VAL A 344 2.56 11.71 -15.03
N GLY A 345 3.44 11.57 -14.04
CA GLY A 345 3.09 11.64 -12.63
C GLY A 345 2.50 13.00 -12.24
N GLY A 346 3.12 14.10 -12.68
CA GLY A 346 2.64 15.45 -12.44
C GLY A 346 1.28 15.73 -13.08
N LEU A 347 1.07 15.30 -14.32
CA LEU A 347 -0.22 15.41 -15.01
C LEU A 347 -1.31 14.61 -14.27
N PHE A 348 -1.00 13.39 -13.83
CA PHE A 348 -1.93 12.59 -13.02
C PHE A 348 -2.32 13.33 -11.73
N MET A 349 -1.34 13.87 -10.99
CA MET A 349 -1.62 14.63 -9.77
C MET A 349 -2.52 15.84 -10.03
N LEU A 350 -2.31 16.55 -11.13
CA LEU A 350 -3.12 17.72 -11.51
C LEU A 350 -4.57 17.34 -11.86
N VAL A 351 -4.80 16.17 -12.44
CA VAL A 351 -6.14 15.67 -12.77
C VAL A 351 -6.89 15.20 -11.53
N VAL A 352 -6.21 14.51 -10.60
CA VAL A 352 -6.83 13.90 -9.41
C VAL A 352 -7.04 14.90 -8.28
N GLN A 353 -6.35 16.04 -8.30
CA GLN A 353 -6.43 17.05 -7.24
C GLN A 353 -7.90 17.44 -6.97
N PRO A 354 -8.44 17.18 -5.76
CA PRO A 354 -9.81 17.58 -5.44
C PRO A 354 -9.94 19.10 -5.48
N GLU A 355 -11.10 19.59 -5.94
CA GLU A 355 -11.41 21.02 -5.98
C GLU A 355 -11.09 21.71 -4.65
N ARG A 356 -10.63 22.96 -4.75
CA ARG A 356 -10.29 23.83 -3.62
C ARG A 356 -11.33 23.65 -2.51
N ARG A 357 -10.99 22.97 -1.42
CA ARG A 357 -11.71 23.19 -0.16
C ARG A 357 -11.57 24.70 0.11
N ASP A 358 -12.69 25.40 0.20
CA ASP A 358 -12.82 26.79 0.65
C ASP A 358 -12.46 26.91 2.14
N TYR A 359 -11.25 26.46 2.48
CA TYR A 359 -10.67 26.53 3.79
C TYR A 359 -9.79 27.77 3.85
N VAL A 360 -10.25 28.76 4.62
CA VAL A 360 -9.43 29.89 5.07
C VAL A 360 -8.36 29.32 6.01
N PRO A 361 -7.07 29.39 5.66
CA PRO A 361 -6.03 28.75 6.45
C PRO A 361 -5.86 29.46 7.80
N PRO A 362 -5.79 28.73 8.93
CA PRO A 362 -5.20 29.28 10.14
C PRO A 362 -3.71 29.49 9.86
N VAL A 363 -3.19 30.63 10.31
CA VAL A 363 -1.76 30.95 10.23
C VAL A 363 -0.98 29.82 10.91
N PRO A 364 0.05 29.22 10.27
CA PRO A 364 0.86 28.19 10.90
C PRO A 364 1.51 28.76 12.17
N VAL A 365 1.48 27.99 13.27
CA VAL A 365 2.14 28.37 14.54
C VAL A 365 3.67 28.34 14.40
N GLU A 366 4.19 27.57 13.43
CA GLU A 366 5.63 27.49 13.14
C GLU A 366 5.94 27.72 11.65
N PRO A 367 6.83 28.67 11.31
CA PRO A 367 7.26 28.93 9.93
C PRO A 367 8.07 27.75 9.36
N SER A 368 8.04 27.58 8.04
CA SER A 368 8.94 26.67 7.34
C SER A 368 10.40 27.09 7.57
N PRO A 369 11.36 26.15 7.68
CA PRO A 369 12.80 26.48 7.73
C PRO A 369 13.26 27.32 6.53
N PHE A 370 12.53 27.25 5.41
CA PHE A 370 12.79 28.03 4.21
C PHE A 370 12.05 29.37 4.19
N ASP A 371 11.08 29.61 5.06
CA ASP A 371 10.41 30.92 5.13
C ASP A 371 11.41 31.99 5.56
N ASP A 372 12.29 31.68 6.51
CA ASP A 372 13.39 32.55 6.90
C ASP A 372 14.41 32.74 5.78
N VAL A 373 14.74 31.68 5.04
CA VAL A 373 15.67 31.74 3.90
C VAL A 373 15.08 32.58 2.76
N ILE A 374 13.80 32.40 2.45
CA ILE A 374 13.06 33.14 1.42
C ILE A 374 12.85 34.58 1.86
N ALA A 375 12.56 34.83 3.14
CA ALA A 375 12.44 36.18 3.69
C ALA A 375 13.78 36.91 3.63
N ARG A 376 14.88 36.25 3.99
CA ARG A 376 16.25 36.80 3.85
C ARG A 376 16.59 37.05 2.39
N ALA A 377 16.31 36.09 1.49
CA ALA A 377 16.56 36.26 0.06
C ALA A 377 15.74 37.41 -0.55
N LYS A 378 14.47 37.57 -0.14
CA LYS A 378 13.62 38.71 -0.53
C LYS A 378 14.11 40.03 0.02
N ALA A 379 14.58 40.07 1.27
CA ALA A 379 15.17 41.27 1.86
C ALA A 379 16.46 41.68 1.13
N MET A 380 17.27 40.70 0.70
CA MET A 380 18.49 40.95 -0.07
C MET A 380 18.21 41.44 -1.49
N THR A 381 17.10 41.04 -2.12
CA THR A 381 16.71 41.52 -3.46
C THR A 381 15.93 42.83 -3.43
N ALA A 382 15.18 43.11 -2.37
CA ALA A 382 14.47 44.38 -2.17
C ALA A 382 15.43 45.57 -1.94
N ASN A 383 16.63 45.30 -1.41
CA ASN A 383 17.66 46.32 -1.15
C ASN A 383 18.66 46.52 -2.30
N LYS A 384 18.44 45.93 -3.49
CA LYS A 384 19.25 46.27 -4.66
C LYS A 384 18.78 47.62 -5.23
N PRO A 385 19.65 48.64 -5.33
CA PRO A 385 19.35 49.84 -6.09
C PRO A 385 18.97 49.43 -7.52
N GLN A 386 17.92 50.03 -8.07
CA GLN A 386 17.69 49.98 -9.51
C GLN A 386 18.81 50.81 -10.16
N GLU A 387 19.79 50.12 -10.77
CA GLU A 387 20.73 50.75 -11.69
C GLU A 387 20.08 50.92 -13.07
#